data_AF-A0A1F0Q0T5-F1
#
_entry.id   AF-A0A1F0Q0T5-F1
#
_cell.length_a   1.000
_cell.length_b   1.000
_cell.length_c   1.000
_cell.angle_alpha   90.00
_cell.angle_beta   90.00
_cell.angle_gamma   90.00
#
_symmetry.space_group_name_H-M   'P 1'
#
loop_
_entity.id
_entity.type
_entity.pdbx_description
1 polymer ?
#
loop_
_entity_poly.entity_id
_entity_poly.type
_entity_poly.pdbx_seq_one_letter_code
_entity_poly.pdbx_strand_id
1 'polypeptide(L)'
;MVTMPVPKGFVVTSPLGPRWGTTHWGVDYGVAGGSGGKPIYAIKDGTVIAAGPASGFGQWIRLDHPASVGGNESVYGHIIPEVTVGQRVREGQRIGRINPDSRTNGGVAPHLHIEVYRYSWVAPARRVLGQTILDPQEVLRGAKWPGESRPTNQTKLKPEAGTLFGVDVSEHQDGMSLKHANLEGIDFAIIRTTDGTYKDRCYRSHLDDAEGAGMLTAAYHYLRNPSEGTTIQQQVQASLEVMGDAKRPMWIDVETNAGLHVDHIRQCKAEFERRGVRVIGVYSYVPYWEGRISPSEPDSHEFGAFWVAAYGANPRGKPREIYPGYQHRQWDYPLGNQKPALWQFGSNALVAGHAVDINAFRGSRAQLEALFTGQQKEEEEDVSNLYSQITTFISGYLGPQIDALQDVWTQLRGPKGKGWPQLGQNDKGQNLTLVDAVAALRADVARLEKKLEGKR
;
A
#
# COMPACT_ATOMS: atom_id res chain seq x y z
N MET A 1 -6.91 3.32 -0.22
CA MET A 1 -7.36 1.94 -0.49
C MET A 1 -8.79 2.00 -1.02
N VAL A 2 -9.20 1.00 -1.80
CA VAL A 2 -10.54 0.89 -2.39
C VAL A 2 -11.17 -0.47 -2.03
N THR A 3 -12.49 -0.48 -1.83
CA THR A 3 -13.29 -1.69 -1.61
C THR A 3 -14.15 -1.97 -2.82
N MET A 4 -14.33 -3.25 -3.16
CA MET A 4 -15.27 -3.66 -4.20
C MET A 4 -16.67 -3.17 -3.84
N PRO A 5 -17.42 -2.58 -4.78
CA PRO A 5 -18.73 -2.01 -4.49
C PRO A 5 -19.82 -3.07 -4.27
N VAL A 6 -19.49 -4.35 -4.41
CA VAL A 6 -20.36 -5.52 -4.32
C VAL A 6 -19.69 -6.65 -3.53
N PRO A 7 -20.44 -7.61 -2.95
CA PRO A 7 -19.88 -8.79 -2.32
C PRO A 7 -19.06 -9.68 -3.26
N LYS A 8 -18.23 -10.54 -2.67
CA LYS A 8 -17.48 -11.58 -3.40
C LYS A 8 -18.43 -12.50 -4.18
N GLY A 9 -18.03 -12.88 -5.39
CA GLY A 9 -18.81 -13.72 -6.30
C GLY A 9 -19.56 -12.98 -7.40
N PHE A 10 -19.51 -11.65 -7.41
CA PHE A 10 -19.94 -10.84 -8.56
C PHE A 10 -18.92 -10.88 -9.68
N VAL A 11 -19.41 -10.82 -10.92
CA VAL A 11 -18.61 -10.74 -12.14
C VAL A 11 -18.94 -9.46 -12.91
N VAL A 12 -18.01 -9.01 -13.74
CA VAL A 12 -18.29 -7.95 -14.72
C VAL A 12 -19.21 -8.53 -15.79
N THR A 13 -20.44 -8.01 -15.85
CA THR A 13 -21.44 -8.41 -16.85
C THR A 13 -21.41 -7.51 -18.08
N SER A 14 -20.91 -6.28 -17.94
CA SER A 14 -20.62 -5.38 -19.06
C SER A 14 -19.45 -4.45 -18.69
N PRO A 15 -18.34 -4.45 -19.45
CA PRO A 15 -17.24 -3.53 -19.21
C PRO A 15 -17.55 -2.12 -19.73
N LEU A 16 -16.69 -1.16 -19.39
CA LEU A 16 -16.66 0.17 -20.03
C LEU A 16 -16.28 0.01 -21.50
N GLY A 17 -16.96 0.75 -22.40
CA GLY A 17 -16.63 0.76 -23.83
C GLY A 17 -17.84 0.78 -24.77
N PRO A 18 -17.61 0.62 -26.08
CA PRO A 18 -18.68 0.67 -27.09
C PRO A 18 -19.77 -0.38 -26.86
N ARG A 19 -21.04 0.04 -26.92
CA ARG A 19 -22.23 -0.81 -26.76
C ARG A 19 -23.35 -0.31 -27.68
N TRP A 20 -23.77 -1.14 -28.64
CA TRP A 20 -24.91 -0.89 -29.54
C TRP A 20 -24.99 0.53 -30.12
N GLY A 21 -23.89 1.01 -30.70
CA GLY A 21 -23.84 2.35 -31.33
C GLY A 21 -23.71 3.52 -30.34
N THR A 22 -23.61 3.26 -29.05
CA THR A 22 -23.28 4.25 -28.00
C THR A 22 -22.07 3.76 -27.18
N THR A 23 -21.66 4.53 -26.17
CA THR A 23 -20.60 4.16 -25.23
C THR A 23 -21.19 3.88 -23.86
N HIS A 24 -20.87 2.71 -23.30
CA HIS A 24 -21.09 2.39 -21.90
C HIS A 24 -19.97 3.01 -21.07
N TRP A 25 -20.32 3.97 -20.22
CA TRP A 25 -19.37 4.82 -19.49
C TRP A 25 -19.01 4.32 -18.09
N GLY A 26 -19.54 3.16 -17.71
CA GLY A 26 -19.27 2.53 -16.42
C GLY A 26 -19.01 1.05 -16.59
N VAL A 27 -19.07 0.33 -15.47
CA VAL A 27 -18.91 -1.12 -15.42
C VAL A 27 -20.12 -1.70 -14.71
N ASP A 28 -20.71 -2.74 -15.29
CA ASP A 28 -21.85 -3.44 -14.71
C ASP A 28 -21.35 -4.68 -13.95
N TYR A 29 -21.74 -4.80 -12.69
CA TYR A 29 -21.47 -5.95 -11.83
C TYR A 29 -22.75 -6.73 -11.53
N GLY A 30 -22.73 -8.03 -11.81
CA GLY A 30 -23.86 -8.92 -11.58
C GLY A 30 -23.45 -10.33 -11.14
N VAL A 31 -24.45 -11.17 -10.90
CA VAL A 31 -24.29 -12.61 -10.74
C VAL A 31 -25.25 -13.33 -11.69
N ALA A 32 -24.95 -14.58 -12.03
CA ALA A 32 -25.86 -15.41 -12.81
C ALA A 32 -27.23 -15.50 -12.12
N GLY A 33 -28.32 -15.29 -12.87
CA GLY A 33 -29.70 -15.26 -12.36
C GLY A 33 -30.19 -13.90 -11.84
N GLY A 34 -29.34 -12.86 -11.82
CA GLY A 34 -29.68 -11.51 -11.38
C GLY A 34 -29.26 -11.20 -9.94
N SER A 35 -28.85 -9.96 -9.68
CA SER A 35 -28.29 -9.54 -8.38
C SER A 35 -29.22 -8.65 -7.55
N GLY A 36 -30.52 -8.65 -7.85
CA GLY A 36 -31.52 -7.83 -7.17
C GLY A 36 -31.51 -8.02 -5.65
N GLY A 37 -31.60 -6.91 -4.91
CA GLY A 37 -31.60 -6.90 -3.44
C GLY A 37 -30.23 -7.12 -2.78
N LYS A 38 -29.19 -7.48 -3.53
CA LYS A 38 -27.84 -7.64 -2.95
C LYS A 38 -27.25 -6.29 -2.54
N PRO A 39 -26.48 -6.23 -1.44
CA PRO A 39 -25.96 -4.97 -0.91
C PRO A 39 -24.90 -4.34 -1.81
N ILE A 40 -24.80 -3.02 -1.77
CA ILE A 40 -23.71 -2.25 -2.40
C ILE A 40 -22.98 -1.40 -1.38
N TYR A 41 -21.70 -1.15 -1.64
CA TYR A 41 -20.77 -0.57 -0.68
C TYR A 41 -20.02 0.61 -1.28
N ALA A 42 -19.69 1.60 -0.44
CA ALA A 42 -18.86 2.72 -0.84
C ALA A 42 -17.44 2.23 -1.16
N ILE A 43 -16.94 2.54 -2.37
CA ILE A 43 -15.60 2.12 -2.77
C ILE A 43 -14.50 2.82 -1.98
N LYS A 44 -14.79 4.01 -1.40
CA LYS A 44 -13.89 4.87 -0.61
C LYS A 44 -14.69 5.73 0.37
N ASP A 45 -14.00 6.29 1.37
CA ASP A 45 -14.56 7.34 2.23
C ASP A 45 -15.06 8.50 1.37
N GLY A 46 -16.23 9.05 1.69
CA GLY A 46 -16.79 10.14 0.90
C GLY A 46 -18.00 10.80 1.54
N THR A 47 -18.47 11.85 0.88
CA THR A 47 -19.71 12.55 1.22
C THR A 47 -20.74 12.28 0.14
N VAL A 48 -21.95 11.89 0.54
CA VAL A 48 -23.07 11.71 -0.40
C VAL A 48 -23.49 13.07 -0.93
N ILE A 49 -23.31 13.30 -2.24
CA ILE A 49 -23.68 14.56 -2.89
C ILE A 49 -24.95 14.44 -3.74
N ALA A 50 -25.37 13.22 -4.06
CA ALA A 50 -26.70 12.93 -4.61
C ALA A 50 -27.18 11.54 -4.19
N ALA A 51 -28.47 11.39 -3.92
CA ALA A 51 -29.13 10.12 -3.69
C ALA A 51 -30.60 10.23 -4.12
N GLY A 52 -31.06 9.37 -5.03
CA GLY A 52 -32.44 9.40 -5.53
C GLY A 52 -32.60 9.16 -7.03
N PRO A 53 -33.75 9.54 -7.64
CA PRO A 53 -34.04 9.30 -9.05
C PRO A 53 -33.04 10.00 -9.98
N ALA A 54 -32.62 9.32 -11.04
CA ALA A 54 -31.74 9.88 -12.06
C ALA A 54 -32.00 9.27 -13.44
N SER A 55 -32.15 10.14 -14.45
CA SER A 55 -32.34 9.72 -15.83
C SER A 55 -31.15 8.88 -16.30
N GLY A 56 -31.41 7.72 -16.91
CA GLY A 56 -30.39 6.77 -17.36
C GLY A 56 -29.89 5.81 -16.27
N PHE A 57 -30.11 6.09 -14.98
CA PHE A 57 -29.67 5.24 -13.86
C PHE A 57 -30.83 4.64 -13.06
N GLY A 58 -32.06 5.08 -13.32
CA GLY A 58 -33.23 4.79 -12.50
C GLY A 58 -33.13 5.54 -11.17
N GLN A 59 -32.31 5.01 -10.27
CA GLN A 59 -31.94 5.62 -9.00
C GLN A 59 -30.42 5.52 -8.86
N TRP A 60 -29.81 6.54 -8.24
CA TRP A 60 -28.36 6.57 -8.06
C TRP A 60 -27.92 7.04 -6.67
N ILE A 61 -26.65 6.82 -6.37
CA ILE A 61 -25.88 7.53 -5.35
C ILE A 61 -24.65 8.13 -6.03
N ARG A 62 -24.30 9.36 -5.66
CA ARG A 62 -23.04 10.01 -6.03
C ARG A 62 -22.25 10.34 -4.77
N LEU A 63 -20.99 9.93 -4.71
CA LEU A 63 -20.08 10.19 -3.61
C LEU A 63 -18.93 11.08 -4.07
N ASP A 64 -18.75 12.22 -3.41
CA ASP A 64 -17.54 13.01 -3.52
C ASP A 64 -16.48 12.49 -2.55
N HIS A 65 -15.32 12.12 -3.07
CA HIS A 65 -14.23 11.58 -2.29
C HIS A 65 -13.19 12.66 -2.03
N PRO A 66 -12.85 12.95 -0.76
CA PRO A 66 -11.88 13.99 -0.45
C PRO A 66 -10.51 13.65 -1.04
N ALA A 67 -9.70 14.68 -1.31
CA ALA A 67 -8.35 14.53 -1.82
C ALA A 67 -7.49 13.56 -0.96
N SER A 68 -7.75 13.50 0.35
CA SER A 68 -7.06 12.61 1.29
C SER A 68 -7.22 11.11 1.00
N VAL A 69 -8.26 10.70 0.25
CA VAL A 69 -8.45 9.31 -0.22
C VAL A 69 -8.28 9.16 -1.73
N GLY A 70 -7.57 10.12 -2.33
CA GLY A 70 -7.15 10.11 -3.72
C GLY A 70 -7.93 11.04 -4.64
N GLY A 71 -8.99 11.71 -4.17
CA GLY A 71 -9.81 12.64 -4.95
C GLY A 71 -10.52 11.99 -6.14
N ASN A 72 -11.84 12.07 -6.21
CA ASN A 72 -12.68 11.69 -7.36
C ASN A 72 -14.15 11.70 -6.96
N GLU A 73 -15.02 11.43 -7.93
CA GLU A 73 -16.43 11.17 -7.66
C GLU A 73 -16.80 9.75 -8.11
N SER A 74 -17.52 8.98 -7.28
CA SER A 74 -18.09 7.68 -7.70
C SER A 74 -19.61 7.74 -7.82
N VAL A 75 -20.14 7.06 -8.84
CA VAL A 75 -21.59 7.00 -9.13
C VAL A 75 -22.04 5.55 -9.14
N TYR A 76 -23.11 5.25 -8.41
CA TYR A 76 -23.71 3.93 -8.29
C TYR A 76 -25.12 4.01 -8.86
N GLY A 77 -25.41 3.28 -9.93
CA GLY A 77 -26.71 3.27 -10.62
C GLY A 77 -27.45 1.95 -10.49
N HIS A 78 -28.75 1.98 -10.78
CA HIS A 78 -29.67 0.83 -10.71
C HIS A 78 -29.81 0.26 -9.29
N ILE A 79 -29.78 1.14 -8.29
CA ILE A 79 -29.78 0.77 -6.87
C ILE A 79 -31.00 1.33 -6.13
N ILE A 80 -31.16 0.95 -4.87
CA ILE A 80 -32.06 1.60 -3.92
C ILE A 80 -31.15 2.25 -2.86
N PRO A 81 -31.13 3.59 -2.74
CA PRO A 81 -30.27 4.26 -1.78
C PRO A 81 -30.69 3.95 -0.33
N GLU A 82 -29.71 3.73 0.54
CA GLU A 82 -29.89 3.57 2.00
C GLU A 82 -29.14 4.68 2.77
N VAL A 83 -28.78 5.75 2.07
CA VAL A 83 -28.07 6.93 2.57
C VAL A 83 -28.73 8.20 2.04
N THR A 84 -28.49 9.33 2.72
CA THR A 84 -29.04 10.64 2.34
C THR A 84 -27.96 11.63 1.93
N VAL A 85 -28.32 12.65 1.13
CA VAL A 85 -27.41 13.74 0.75
C VAL A 85 -26.85 14.43 2.01
N GLY A 86 -25.55 14.73 1.98
CA GLY A 86 -24.78 15.28 3.10
C GLY A 86 -24.21 14.23 4.07
N GLN A 87 -24.64 12.97 3.98
CA GLN A 87 -24.12 11.91 4.84
C GLN A 87 -22.67 11.58 4.49
N ARG A 88 -21.81 11.50 5.52
CA ARG A 88 -20.46 10.95 5.38
C ARG A 88 -20.51 9.43 5.46
N VAL A 89 -19.82 8.76 4.55
CA VAL A 89 -19.72 7.31 4.48
C VAL A 89 -18.26 6.88 4.49
N ARG A 90 -17.97 5.71 5.06
CA ARG A 90 -16.63 5.12 5.07
C ARG A 90 -16.46 4.10 3.94
N GLU A 91 -15.22 3.87 3.52
CA GLU A 91 -14.83 2.79 2.62
C GLU A 91 -15.41 1.45 3.12
N GLY A 92 -16.08 0.71 2.25
CA GLY A 92 -16.71 -0.57 2.58
C GLY A 92 -17.98 -0.44 3.42
N GLN A 93 -18.46 0.77 3.71
CA GLN A 93 -19.77 0.98 4.32
C GLN A 93 -20.87 0.62 3.31
N ARG A 94 -21.89 -0.11 3.75
CA ARG A 94 -23.09 -0.34 2.95
C ARG A 94 -23.83 0.97 2.73
N ILE A 95 -24.12 1.29 1.48
CA ILE A 95 -24.77 2.54 1.08
C ILE A 95 -26.10 2.33 0.35
N GLY A 96 -26.42 1.09 -0.01
CA GLY A 96 -27.64 0.74 -0.70
C GLY A 96 -27.71 -0.74 -1.04
N ARG A 97 -28.62 -1.07 -1.94
CA ARG A 97 -28.77 -2.41 -2.52
C ARG A 97 -29.19 -2.32 -3.98
N ILE A 98 -28.90 -3.34 -4.78
CA ILE A 98 -29.29 -3.39 -6.19
C ILE A 98 -30.82 -3.44 -6.31
N ASN A 99 -31.39 -2.64 -7.20
CA ASN A 99 -32.83 -2.62 -7.39
C ASN A 99 -33.30 -3.91 -8.08
N PRO A 100 -34.21 -4.70 -7.49
CA PRO A 100 -34.71 -5.92 -8.10
C PRO A 100 -35.63 -5.68 -9.31
N ASP A 101 -36.18 -4.46 -9.47
CA ASP A 101 -37.06 -4.12 -10.59
C ASP A 101 -36.26 -3.79 -11.85
N SER A 102 -36.23 -4.72 -12.82
CA SER A 102 -35.53 -4.55 -14.10
C SER A 102 -36.08 -3.39 -14.96
N ARG A 103 -37.27 -2.85 -14.66
CA ARG A 103 -37.73 -1.63 -15.36
C ARG A 103 -36.87 -0.41 -15.02
N THR A 104 -36.13 -0.46 -13.91
CA THR A 104 -35.24 0.63 -13.47
C THR A 104 -33.84 0.59 -14.08
N ASN A 105 -33.54 -0.45 -14.87
CA ASN A 105 -32.23 -0.64 -15.53
C ASN A 105 -32.35 -1.04 -17.02
N GLY A 106 -33.43 -0.63 -17.69
CA GLY A 106 -33.60 -0.87 -19.12
C GLY A 106 -34.06 -2.29 -19.49
N GLY A 107 -34.63 -3.04 -18.54
CA GLY A 107 -35.27 -4.34 -18.78
C GLY A 107 -34.32 -5.53 -18.76
N VAL A 108 -33.07 -5.36 -18.35
CA VAL A 108 -32.09 -6.44 -18.23
C VAL A 108 -32.04 -7.01 -16.80
N ALA A 109 -31.31 -8.11 -16.61
CA ALA A 109 -31.12 -8.69 -15.29
C ALA A 109 -30.58 -7.62 -14.30
N PRO A 110 -31.12 -7.53 -13.06
CA PRO A 110 -30.60 -6.63 -12.04
C PRO A 110 -29.09 -6.74 -11.86
N HIS A 111 -28.43 -5.58 -11.82
CA HIS A 111 -26.96 -5.42 -11.71
C HIS A 111 -26.65 -4.06 -11.05
N LEU A 112 -25.44 -3.91 -10.52
CA LEU A 112 -24.91 -2.61 -10.13
C LEU A 112 -24.22 -1.99 -11.36
N HIS A 113 -24.54 -0.76 -11.69
CA HIS A 113 -23.73 0.05 -12.61
C HIS A 113 -22.85 1.00 -11.80
N ILE A 114 -21.54 1.06 -12.09
CA ILE A 114 -20.61 1.98 -11.42
C ILE A 114 -19.82 2.83 -12.42
N GLU A 115 -19.77 4.15 -12.18
CA GLU A 115 -18.89 5.10 -12.89
C GLU A 115 -17.92 5.74 -11.88
N VAL A 116 -16.73 6.14 -12.33
CA VAL A 116 -15.75 6.90 -11.53
C VAL A 116 -15.26 8.10 -12.32
N TYR A 117 -15.46 9.30 -11.82
CA TYR A 117 -15.05 10.55 -12.44
C TYR A 117 -13.77 11.08 -11.80
N ARG A 118 -12.86 11.63 -12.61
CA ARG A 118 -11.57 12.14 -12.11
C ARG A 118 -11.74 13.28 -11.09
N TYR A 119 -12.75 14.13 -11.28
CA TYR A 119 -13.00 15.30 -10.42
C TYR A 119 -14.46 15.36 -9.98
N SER A 120 -15.36 15.64 -10.92
CA SER A 120 -16.80 15.73 -10.68
C SER A 120 -17.56 15.14 -11.85
N TRP A 121 -18.78 14.70 -11.59
CA TRP A 121 -19.67 14.18 -12.60
C TRP A 121 -19.91 15.20 -13.69
N VAL A 122 -19.79 14.75 -14.94
CA VAL A 122 -20.14 15.53 -16.13
C VAL A 122 -21.16 14.79 -16.98
N ALA A 123 -22.01 15.57 -17.64
CA ALA A 123 -23.03 15.07 -18.56
C ALA A 123 -22.39 14.26 -19.72
N PRO A 124 -23.13 13.29 -20.31
CA PRO A 124 -22.59 12.39 -21.32
C PRO A 124 -21.81 13.05 -22.46
N ALA A 125 -22.27 14.19 -22.97
CA ALA A 125 -21.62 14.92 -24.06
C ALA A 125 -20.22 15.48 -23.72
N ARG A 126 -19.82 15.48 -22.45
CA ARG A 126 -18.52 15.98 -21.96
C ARG A 126 -17.62 14.86 -21.42
N ARG A 127 -18.03 13.59 -21.58
CA ARG A 127 -17.26 12.44 -21.08
C ARG A 127 -16.11 12.13 -22.03
N VAL A 128 -14.92 12.03 -21.47
CA VAL A 128 -13.66 11.70 -22.15
C VAL A 128 -12.90 10.73 -21.26
N LEU A 129 -12.72 9.50 -21.73
CA LEU A 129 -12.02 8.44 -20.99
C LEU A 129 -10.59 8.87 -20.66
N GLY A 130 -10.17 8.64 -19.41
CA GLY A 130 -8.87 9.03 -18.89
C GLY A 130 -8.77 10.51 -18.48
N GLN A 131 -9.63 11.39 -19.00
CA GLN A 131 -9.61 12.81 -18.68
C GLN A 131 -10.70 13.19 -17.68
N THR A 132 -11.97 12.99 -18.01
CA THR A 132 -13.10 13.32 -17.13
C THR A 132 -13.65 12.08 -16.41
N ILE A 133 -13.56 10.90 -17.02
CA ILE A 133 -14.01 9.62 -16.47
C ILE A 133 -12.87 8.59 -16.47
N LEU A 134 -12.80 7.77 -15.43
CA LEU A 134 -11.80 6.72 -15.22
C LEU A 134 -12.45 5.35 -15.41
N ASP A 135 -11.67 4.35 -15.83
CA ASP A 135 -12.16 2.97 -15.88
C ASP A 135 -12.33 2.41 -14.45
N PRO A 136 -13.55 2.04 -14.02
CA PRO A 136 -13.78 1.47 -12.71
C PRO A 136 -13.00 0.17 -12.46
N GLN A 137 -12.72 -0.65 -13.48
CA GLN A 137 -11.94 -1.88 -13.31
C GLN A 137 -10.48 -1.56 -12.97
N GLU A 138 -9.92 -0.48 -13.53
CA GLU A 138 -8.58 0.00 -13.16
C GLU A 138 -8.57 0.62 -11.77
N VAL A 139 -9.58 1.43 -11.44
CA VAL A 139 -9.70 2.05 -10.11
C VAL A 139 -9.87 0.99 -9.02
N LEU A 140 -10.58 -0.10 -9.32
CA LEU A 140 -10.86 -1.20 -8.39
C LEU A 140 -9.86 -2.36 -8.48
N ARG A 141 -8.79 -2.20 -9.26
CA ARG A 141 -7.74 -3.23 -9.41
C ARG A 141 -7.11 -3.51 -8.04
N GLY A 142 -7.30 -4.74 -7.55
CA GLY A 142 -6.80 -5.16 -6.23
C GLY A 142 -7.64 -4.67 -5.04
N ALA A 143 -8.86 -4.19 -5.26
CA ALA A 143 -9.78 -3.81 -4.20
C ALA A 143 -10.16 -5.01 -3.32
N LYS A 144 -10.32 -4.78 -2.01
CA LYS A 144 -10.78 -5.79 -1.05
C LYS A 144 -12.27 -6.07 -1.20
N TRP A 145 -12.75 -7.25 -0.79
CA TRP A 145 -14.18 -7.50 -0.74
C TRP A 145 -14.81 -6.95 0.56
N PRO A 146 -16.07 -6.47 0.52
CA PRO A 146 -16.78 -6.03 1.72
C PRO A 146 -16.81 -7.12 2.80
N GLY A 147 -16.43 -6.77 4.03
CA GLY A 147 -16.43 -7.71 5.18
C GLY A 147 -15.22 -8.64 5.26
N GLU A 148 -14.28 -8.58 4.32
CA GLU A 148 -13.03 -9.34 4.39
C GLU A 148 -12.11 -8.73 5.47
N SER A 149 -12.08 -9.35 6.65
CA SER A 149 -11.12 -9.05 7.72
C SER A 149 -9.92 -10.01 7.60
N ARG A 150 -8.70 -9.47 7.71
CA ARG A 150 -7.48 -10.29 7.66
C ARG A 150 -7.40 -11.20 8.91
N PRO A 151 -7.07 -12.50 8.77
CA PRO A 151 -6.25 -13.16 9.78
C PRO A 151 -4.96 -12.35 9.92
N THR A 152 -4.54 -12.05 11.14
CA THR A 152 -3.29 -11.37 11.45
C THR A 152 -2.10 -12.23 11.00
N ASN A 153 -1.77 -12.15 9.71
CA ASN A 153 -0.49 -12.50 9.13
C ASN A 153 -0.21 -11.45 8.06
N GLN A 154 0.72 -10.57 8.39
CA GLN A 154 1.20 -9.50 7.51
C GLN A 154 1.99 -10.11 6.35
N THR A 155 1.40 -10.22 5.17
CA THR A 155 2.16 -10.40 3.92
C THR A 155 1.67 -9.47 2.80
N LYS A 156 2.48 -8.43 2.60
CA LYS A 156 2.90 -7.76 1.36
C LYS A 156 1.85 -7.56 0.25
N LEU A 157 1.22 -6.37 0.27
CA LEU A 157 0.85 -5.66 -0.96
C LEU A 157 2.15 -5.25 -1.68
N LYS A 158 2.21 -5.37 -3.01
CA LYS A 158 3.25 -4.73 -3.83
C LYS A 158 3.16 -3.20 -3.60
N PRO A 159 4.23 -2.53 -3.15
CA PRO A 159 4.24 -1.10 -2.98
C PRO A 159 4.48 -0.42 -4.34
N GLU A 160 3.52 0.35 -4.79
CA GLU A 160 3.85 1.73 -5.16
C GLU A 160 3.10 2.58 -4.14
N ALA A 161 3.74 3.21 -3.14
CA ALA A 161 5.02 3.88 -3.17
C ALA A 161 5.99 3.32 -2.12
N GLY A 162 7.24 3.07 -2.54
CA GLY A 162 8.38 2.86 -1.62
C GLY A 162 8.74 4.16 -0.88
N THR A 163 7.80 4.76 -0.16
CA THR A 163 8.09 5.86 0.76
C THR A 163 7.97 5.35 2.18
N LEU A 164 9.10 5.35 2.89
CA LEU A 164 9.11 5.20 4.33
C LEU A 164 9.03 6.58 4.97
N PHE A 165 8.27 6.70 6.05
CA PHE A 165 8.19 7.92 6.83
C PHE A 165 8.98 7.77 8.12
N GLY A 166 9.69 8.80 8.52
CA GLY A 166 10.45 8.78 9.76
C GLY A 166 10.40 10.10 10.48
N VAL A 167 10.49 10.05 11.80
CA VAL A 167 10.61 11.26 12.62
C VAL A 167 12.07 11.48 12.97
N ASP A 168 12.47 12.72 13.12
CA ASP A 168 13.64 13.06 13.90
C ASP A 168 13.22 13.74 15.20
N VAL A 169 13.80 13.29 16.30
CA VAL A 169 13.36 13.65 17.66
C VAL A 169 14.52 14.02 18.54
N SER A 170 14.22 14.86 19.51
CA SER A 170 15.13 15.30 20.57
C SER A 170 14.36 15.42 21.87
N GLU A 171 14.98 15.91 22.94
CA GLU A 171 14.29 16.24 24.19
C GLU A 171 13.14 17.25 24.04
N HIS A 172 12.98 17.92 22.89
CA HIS A 172 11.79 18.72 22.60
C HIS A 172 10.52 17.86 22.45
N GLN A 173 10.68 16.56 22.20
CA GLN A 173 9.63 15.54 22.16
C GLN A 173 9.71 14.60 23.37
N ASP A 174 10.19 15.09 24.52
CA ASP A 174 10.14 14.35 25.78
C ASP A 174 8.71 13.85 26.06
N GLY A 175 8.59 12.56 26.39
CA GLY A 175 7.31 11.87 26.58
C GLY A 175 6.60 11.36 25.32
N MET A 176 7.08 11.67 24.10
CA MET A 176 6.51 11.13 22.87
C MET A 176 6.75 9.62 22.75
N SER A 177 5.69 8.84 22.52
CA SER A 177 5.82 7.39 22.30
C SER A 177 6.12 7.08 20.83
N LEU A 178 7.33 6.56 20.57
CA LEU A 178 7.73 6.07 19.27
C LEU A 178 7.09 4.71 18.93
N LYS A 179 6.68 3.92 19.93
CA LYS A 179 5.76 2.79 19.70
C LYS A 179 4.42 3.25 19.11
N HIS A 180 3.82 4.30 19.68
CA HIS A 180 2.59 4.87 19.10
C HIS A 180 2.85 5.50 17.73
N ALA A 181 3.98 6.21 17.56
CA ALA A 181 4.37 6.75 16.26
C ALA A 181 4.47 5.63 15.19
N ASN A 182 5.02 4.46 15.55
CA ASN A 182 5.07 3.31 14.65
C ASN A 182 3.67 2.79 14.28
N LEU A 183 2.74 2.74 15.23
CA LEU A 183 1.33 2.40 14.96
C LEU A 183 0.65 3.41 14.03
N GLU A 184 1.08 4.67 14.04
CA GLU A 184 0.64 5.71 13.10
C GLU A 184 1.34 5.66 11.73
N GLY A 185 2.26 4.72 11.54
CA GLY A 185 2.93 4.46 10.27
C GLY A 185 4.27 5.16 10.09
N ILE A 186 4.98 5.45 11.19
CA ILE A 186 6.39 5.86 11.17
C ILE A 186 7.29 4.61 11.18
N ASP A 187 8.20 4.54 10.20
CA ASP A 187 9.05 3.39 9.89
C ASP A 187 10.45 3.49 10.53
N PHE A 188 10.96 4.71 10.73
CA PHE A 188 12.29 4.96 11.27
C PHE A 188 12.35 6.21 12.17
N ALA A 189 13.35 6.28 13.05
CA ALA A 189 13.60 7.41 13.93
C ALA A 189 15.07 7.85 13.84
N ILE A 190 15.31 9.17 13.79
CA ILE A 190 16.65 9.76 13.88
C ILE A 190 16.70 10.58 15.17
N ILE A 191 17.57 10.20 16.11
CA ILE A 191 17.44 10.64 17.51
C ILE A 191 18.64 11.51 17.89
N ARG A 192 18.39 12.70 18.44
CA ARG A 192 19.46 13.63 18.81
C ARG A 192 20.31 13.05 19.92
N THR A 193 21.62 13.10 19.75
CA THR A 193 22.58 12.82 20.82
C THR A 193 22.99 14.10 21.53
N THR A 194 23.42 15.11 20.79
CA THR A 194 23.89 16.38 21.36
C THR A 194 23.61 17.56 20.45
N ASP A 195 23.57 18.73 21.07
CA ASP A 195 23.76 20.04 20.45
C ASP A 195 25.10 20.62 20.91
N GLY A 196 26.12 20.55 20.05
CA GLY A 196 27.50 20.75 20.44
C GLY A 196 27.89 19.80 21.60
N THR A 197 28.11 20.37 22.79
CA THR A 197 28.37 19.60 24.02
C THR A 197 27.16 19.45 24.94
N TYR A 198 26.05 20.10 24.62
CA TYR A 198 24.79 19.91 25.34
C TYR A 198 24.24 18.52 25.04
N LYS A 199 23.99 17.73 26.09
CA LYS A 199 23.59 16.33 26.01
C LYS A 199 22.08 16.19 26.00
N ASP A 200 21.56 15.53 24.97
CA ASP A 200 20.14 15.24 24.90
C ASP A 200 19.78 14.14 25.92
N ARG A 201 18.96 14.51 26.92
CA ARG A 201 18.58 13.58 27.99
C ARG A 201 17.61 12.49 27.54
N CYS A 202 16.95 12.66 26.39
CA CYS A 202 15.90 11.76 25.92
C CYS A 202 16.41 10.69 24.94
N TYR A 203 17.69 10.77 24.51
CA TYR A 203 18.28 9.85 23.52
C TYR A 203 17.97 8.38 23.84
N ARG A 204 18.26 7.94 25.08
CA ARG A 204 18.12 6.54 25.46
C ARG A 204 16.66 6.09 25.48
N SER A 205 15.77 6.89 26.06
CA SER A 205 14.35 6.54 26.13
C SER A 205 13.68 6.50 24.76
N HIS A 206 14.03 7.42 23.85
CA HIS A 206 13.53 7.38 22.48
C HIS A 206 14.09 6.18 21.74
N LEU A 207 15.38 5.88 21.89
CA LEU A 207 15.99 4.74 21.22
C LEU A 207 15.35 3.42 21.66
N ASP A 208 15.23 3.20 22.97
CA ASP A 208 14.63 1.99 23.51
C ASP A 208 13.15 1.84 23.07
N ASP A 209 12.41 2.94 22.96
CA ASP A 209 11.01 2.90 22.49
C ASP A 209 10.92 2.62 20.97
N ALA A 210 11.77 3.24 20.16
CA ALA A 210 11.82 3.00 18.71
C ALA A 210 12.24 1.56 18.39
N GLU A 211 13.26 1.04 19.05
CA GLU A 211 13.73 -0.34 18.83
C GLU A 211 12.74 -1.36 19.36
N GLY A 212 12.12 -1.09 20.50
CA GLY A 212 11.02 -1.91 21.01
C GLY A 212 9.81 -1.94 20.07
N ALA A 213 9.65 -0.96 19.19
CA ALA A 213 8.64 -0.93 18.13
C ALA A 213 9.12 -1.57 16.80
N GLY A 214 10.38 -1.98 16.71
CA GLY A 214 10.97 -2.50 15.48
C GLY A 214 11.21 -1.42 14.42
N MET A 215 11.45 -0.16 14.79
CA MET A 215 11.82 0.90 13.86
C MET A 215 13.30 0.80 13.47
N LEU A 216 13.67 1.29 12.28
CA LEU A 216 15.08 1.54 11.97
C LEU A 216 15.52 2.81 12.71
N THR A 217 16.72 2.82 13.27
CA THR A 217 17.19 3.94 14.10
C THR A 217 18.54 4.46 13.64
N ALA A 218 18.66 5.78 13.54
CA ALA A 218 19.92 6.50 13.41
C ALA A 218 20.02 7.55 14.53
N ALA A 219 21.22 8.10 14.72
CA ALA A 219 21.46 9.23 15.60
C ALA A 219 21.74 10.49 14.79
N TYR A 220 21.54 11.67 15.38
CA TYR A 220 22.13 12.90 14.85
C TYR A 220 22.87 13.71 15.91
N HIS A 221 23.82 14.50 15.46
CA HIS A 221 24.63 15.43 16.25
C HIS A 221 24.57 16.81 15.61
N TYR A 222 24.02 17.80 16.33
CA TYR A 222 24.02 19.19 15.89
C TYR A 222 25.41 19.79 16.08
N LEU A 223 26.10 20.01 14.96
CA LEU A 223 27.48 20.45 14.92
C LEU A 223 27.57 21.95 15.16
N ARG A 224 28.21 22.34 16.26
CA ARG A 224 28.49 23.75 16.57
C ARG A 224 29.85 24.16 16.00
N ASN A 225 29.95 25.41 15.57
CA ASN A 225 31.21 25.99 15.16
C ASN A 225 32.15 26.05 16.38
N PRO A 226 33.42 25.68 16.26
CA PRO A 226 34.39 25.83 17.33
C PRO A 226 34.49 27.25 17.92
N SER A 227 34.15 28.28 17.14
CA SER A 227 34.04 29.67 17.64
C SER A 227 32.94 29.86 18.67
N GLU A 228 31.96 28.97 18.74
CA GLU A 228 30.89 28.94 19.76
C GLU A 228 31.37 28.33 21.10
N GLY A 229 32.66 27.98 21.22
CA GLY A 229 33.32 27.73 22.51
C GLY A 229 33.63 26.27 22.83
N THR A 230 33.43 25.33 21.90
CA THR A 230 33.79 23.91 22.11
C THR A 230 34.45 23.31 20.87
N THR A 231 35.53 22.55 21.06
CA THR A 231 36.21 21.89 19.95
C THR A 231 35.36 20.75 19.39
N ILE A 232 35.59 20.39 18.12
CA ILE A 232 34.91 19.26 17.49
C ILE A 232 35.11 17.97 18.29
N GLN A 233 36.30 17.74 18.86
CA GLN A 233 36.57 16.58 19.71
C GLN A 233 35.72 16.57 20.98
N GLN A 234 35.53 17.73 21.62
CA GLN A 234 34.68 17.83 22.81
C GLN A 234 33.22 17.54 22.47
N GLN A 235 32.73 18.04 21.33
CA GLN A 235 31.38 17.80 20.86
C GLN A 235 31.13 16.31 20.56
N VAL A 236 32.04 15.67 19.81
CA VAL A 236 31.96 14.22 19.52
C VAL A 236 32.08 13.38 20.79
N GLN A 237 32.97 13.76 21.72
CA GLN A 237 33.10 13.08 23.00
C GLN A 237 31.80 13.15 23.82
N ALA A 238 31.12 14.31 23.86
CA ALA A 238 29.82 14.44 24.52
C ALA A 238 28.75 13.56 23.86
N SER A 239 28.72 13.48 22.53
CA SER A 239 27.81 12.60 21.78
C SER A 239 28.05 11.12 22.09
N LEU A 240 29.32 10.69 22.16
CA LEU A 240 29.70 9.33 22.55
C LEU A 240 29.29 8.98 23.98
N GLU A 241 29.36 9.94 24.91
CA GLU A 241 28.91 9.77 26.29
C GLU A 241 27.38 9.61 26.38
N VAL A 242 26.62 10.30 25.53
CA VAL A 242 25.16 10.11 25.43
C VAL A 242 24.80 8.75 24.84
N MET A 243 25.51 8.34 23.78
CA MET A 243 25.26 7.04 23.15
C MET A 243 25.62 5.86 24.06
N GLY A 244 26.74 5.95 24.78
CA GLY A 244 27.24 4.84 25.61
C GLY A 244 27.44 3.56 24.81
N ASP A 245 26.80 2.48 25.24
CA ASP A 245 26.77 1.17 24.57
C ASP A 245 25.80 1.13 23.37
N ALA A 246 24.89 2.09 23.26
CA ALA A 246 23.86 2.14 22.24
C ALA A 246 24.24 3.05 21.06
N LYS A 247 25.46 2.89 20.53
CA LYS A 247 25.90 3.62 19.33
C LYS A 247 25.00 3.30 18.14
N ARG A 248 24.60 4.33 17.40
CA ARG A 248 23.88 4.21 16.13
C ARG A 248 24.58 4.98 15.02
N PRO A 249 24.39 4.61 13.75
CA PRO A 249 24.91 5.40 12.63
C PRO A 249 24.46 6.85 12.72
N MET A 250 25.36 7.77 12.40
CA MET A 250 25.25 9.19 12.73
C MET A 250 24.98 10.05 11.50
N TRP A 251 24.03 10.96 11.59
CA TRP A 251 23.92 12.14 10.75
C TRP A 251 24.59 13.33 11.44
N ILE A 252 25.39 14.09 10.70
CA ILE A 252 25.93 15.36 11.19
C ILE A 252 24.99 16.46 10.75
N ASP A 253 24.38 17.15 11.69
CA ASP A 253 23.47 18.26 11.44
C ASP A 253 24.29 19.56 11.34
N VAL A 254 24.26 20.17 10.15
CA VAL A 254 25.12 21.26 9.70
C VAL A 254 24.25 22.47 9.40
N GLU A 255 23.89 23.22 10.44
CA GLU A 255 23.06 24.42 10.30
C GLU A 255 23.27 25.51 11.35
N THR A 256 24.36 25.44 12.14
CA THR A 256 24.63 26.45 13.17
C THR A 256 24.69 27.88 12.62
N ASN A 257 24.04 28.82 13.30
CA ASN A 257 23.99 30.23 12.90
C ASN A 257 25.38 30.88 12.72
N ALA A 258 26.39 30.37 13.43
CA ALA A 258 27.78 30.85 13.32
C ALA A 258 28.43 30.52 11.95
N GLY A 259 27.78 29.72 11.10
CA GLY A 259 28.37 29.15 9.89
C GLY A 259 29.38 28.07 10.23
N LEU A 260 29.82 27.30 9.24
CA LEU A 260 30.84 26.27 9.41
C LEU A 260 31.89 26.35 8.31
N HIS A 261 33.14 26.06 8.65
CA HIS A 261 34.15 25.76 7.65
C HIS A 261 34.02 24.30 7.23
N VAL A 262 34.29 23.97 5.96
CA VAL A 262 34.24 22.60 5.45
C VAL A 262 35.07 21.63 6.30
N ASP A 263 36.22 22.10 6.82
CA ASP A 263 37.11 21.30 7.66
C ASP A 263 36.48 20.92 9.00
N HIS A 264 35.54 21.71 9.53
CA HIS A 264 34.82 21.35 10.76
C HIS A 264 33.95 20.10 10.53
N ILE A 265 33.29 20.02 9.37
CA ILE A 265 32.46 18.87 8.99
C ILE A 265 33.34 17.65 8.76
N ARG A 266 34.45 17.81 8.01
CA ARG A 266 35.43 16.73 7.77
C ARG A 266 36.02 16.21 9.07
N GLN A 267 36.40 17.10 9.98
CA GLN A 267 36.95 16.73 11.29
C GLN A 267 35.92 16.01 12.15
N CYS A 268 34.66 16.47 12.16
CA CYS A 268 33.58 15.84 12.91
C CYS A 268 33.33 14.41 12.39
N LYS A 269 33.23 14.26 11.07
CA LYS A 269 33.08 12.95 10.41
C LYS A 269 34.21 12.00 10.78
N ALA A 270 35.46 12.43 10.58
CA ALA A 270 36.64 11.63 10.86
C ALA A 270 36.71 11.23 12.35
N GLU A 271 36.34 12.13 13.26
CA GLU A 271 36.38 11.87 14.70
C GLU A 271 35.33 10.85 15.14
N PHE A 272 34.09 10.90 14.63
CA PHE A 272 33.10 9.85 14.88
C PHE A 272 33.55 8.49 14.34
N GLU A 273 34.03 8.43 13.10
CA GLU A 273 34.45 7.18 12.46
C GLU A 273 35.66 6.56 13.15
N ARG A 274 36.64 7.38 13.55
CA ARG A 274 37.80 6.96 14.34
C ARG A 274 37.39 6.34 15.69
N ARG A 275 36.22 6.74 16.23
CA ARG A 275 35.67 6.25 17.51
C ARG A 275 34.62 5.14 17.30
N GLY A 276 34.58 4.57 16.11
CA GLY A 276 33.74 3.41 15.76
C GLY A 276 32.27 3.74 15.57
N VAL A 277 31.93 5.00 15.29
CA VAL A 277 30.58 5.42 14.91
C VAL A 277 30.57 5.69 13.41
N ARG A 278 29.80 4.89 12.67
CA ARG A 278 29.59 5.15 11.24
C ARG A 278 28.89 6.49 11.06
N VAL A 279 29.41 7.34 10.19
CA VAL A 279 28.70 8.53 9.71
C VAL A 279 27.97 8.17 8.42
N ILE A 280 26.65 8.35 8.40
CA ILE A 280 25.80 8.12 7.23
C ILE A 280 26.02 9.25 6.22
N GLY A 281 26.06 10.49 6.72
CA GLY A 281 25.90 11.67 5.90
C GLY A 281 25.75 12.95 6.70
N VAL A 282 25.36 14.00 5.99
CA VAL A 282 25.09 15.34 6.52
C VAL A 282 23.62 15.71 6.35
N TYR A 283 23.08 16.38 7.36
CA TYR A 283 21.83 17.11 7.28
C TYR A 283 22.07 18.62 7.11
N SER A 284 21.34 19.26 6.19
CA SER A 284 21.36 20.71 5.97
C SER A 284 20.19 21.13 5.06
N TYR A 285 20.05 22.44 4.83
CA TYR A 285 19.17 23.03 3.82
C TYR A 285 19.93 23.93 2.83
N VAL A 286 19.33 24.20 1.67
CA VAL A 286 19.95 24.84 0.49
C VAL A 286 20.61 26.20 0.82
N PRO A 287 19.88 27.21 1.33
CA PRO A 287 20.50 28.49 1.69
C PRO A 287 21.67 28.40 2.68
N TYR A 288 21.69 27.40 3.56
CA TYR A 288 22.79 27.22 4.50
C TYR A 288 24.01 26.64 3.79
N TRP A 289 23.84 25.53 3.08
CA TRP A 289 24.92 24.81 2.42
C TRP A 289 25.65 25.71 1.40
N GLU A 290 24.89 26.45 0.59
CA GLU A 290 25.42 27.33 -0.46
C GLU A 290 25.98 28.65 0.09
N GLY A 291 25.44 29.15 1.21
CA GLY A 291 25.68 30.52 1.67
C GLY A 291 26.44 30.67 2.99
N ARG A 292 26.56 29.62 3.79
CA ARG A 292 27.14 29.65 5.15
C ARG A 292 28.34 28.72 5.33
N ILE A 293 28.66 27.92 4.32
CA ILE A 293 29.85 27.07 4.34
C ILE A 293 31.04 27.81 3.73
N SER A 294 32.14 27.81 4.47
CA SER A 294 33.40 28.44 4.09
C SER A 294 34.45 27.38 3.69
N PRO A 295 35.35 27.67 2.72
CA PRO A 295 35.49 28.91 1.97
C PRO A 295 34.54 29.03 0.77
N SER A 296 33.95 27.92 0.35
CA SER A 296 32.96 27.82 -0.71
C SER A 296 32.08 26.59 -0.45
N GLU A 297 31.02 26.44 -1.24
CA GLU A 297 30.23 25.21 -1.29
C GLU A 297 31.14 24.00 -1.57
N PRO A 298 31.20 23.01 -0.67
CA PRO A 298 32.05 21.85 -0.85
C PRO A 298 31.35 20.75 -1.66
N ASP A 299 32.14 19.83 -2.22
CA ASP A 299 31.63 18.60 -2.83
C ASP A 299 30.88 17.80 -1.76
N SER A 300 29.57 17.64 -1.93
CA SER A 300 28.76 17.01 -0.89
C SER A 300 29.04 15.51 -0.79
N HIS A 301 29.55 14.85 -1.85
CA HIS A 301 29.90 13.42 -1.83
C HIS A 301 31.01 13.10 -0.82
N GLU A 302 31.81 14.10 -0.43
CA GLU A 302 32.86 13.96 0.58
C GLU A 302 32.29 13.50 1.94
N PHE A 303 31.06 13.88 2.26
CA PHE A 303 30.46 13.68 3.59
C PHE A 303 29.50 12.50 3.67
N GLY A 304 29.35 11.74 2.59
CA GLY A 304 28.41 10.62 2.50
C GLY A 304 27.07 11.04 1.90
N ALA A 305 25.98 10.45 2.41
CA ALA A 305 24.64 10.75 1.93
C ALA A 305 24.15 12.12 2.42
N PHE A 306 23.08 12.63 1.79
CA PHE A 306 22.51 13.93 2.15
C PHE A 306 21.06 13.80 2.61
N TRP A 307 20.81 14.28 3.83
CA TRP A 307 19.50 14.45 4.42
C TRP A 307 19.11 15.93 4.29
N VAL A 308 18.15 16.22 3.42
CA VAL A 308 17.88 17.60 3.01
C VAL A 308 16.61 18.12 3.66
N ALA A 309 16.67 19.29 4.29
CA ALA A 309 15.49 20.01 4.75
C ALA A 309 14.95 20.95 3.67
N ALA A 310 13.66 20.78 3.34
CA ALA A 310 12.93 21.66 2.43
C ALA A 310 11.41 21.52 2.66
N TYR A 311 10.81 22.48 3.36
CA TYR A 311 9.44 22.33 3.88
C TYR A 311 8.35 22.89 2.96
N GLY A 312 8.71 23.75 1.99
CA GLY A 312 7.74 24.47 1.18
C GLY A 312 6.76 25.27 2.06
N ALA A 313 5.47 24.94 1.98
CA ALA A 313 4.42 25.59 2.79
C ALA A 313 4.42 25.16 4.27
N ASN A 314 5.16 24.09 4.61
CA ASN A 314 5.26 23.52 5.96
C ASN A 314 3.90 23.29 6.67
N PRO A 315 2.93 22.61 6.04
CA PRO A 315 1.60 22.42 6.62
C PRO A 315 1.64 21.50 7.85
N ARG A 316 0.76 21.77 8.83
CA ARG A 316 0.53 20.91 9.99
C ARG A 316 -0.48 19.81 9.65
N GLY A 317 -0.17 18.57 9.97
CA GLY A 317 -1.09 17.44 9.75
C GLY A 317 -0.39 16.08 9.90
N LYS A 318 -1.10 14.99 9.61
CA LYS A 318 -0.51 13.65 9.68
C LYS A 318 0.49 13.46 8.54
N PRO A 319 1.63 12.78 8.77
CA PRO A 319 2.72 12.64 7.80
C PRO A 319 2.30 12.35 6.36
N ARG A 320 1.44 11.35 6.16
CA ARG A 320 0.97 10.94 4.82
C ARG A 320 0.04 11.96 4.15
N GLU A 321 -0.67 12.76 4.94
CA GLU A 321 -1.61 13.76 4.45
C GLU A 321 -0.89 15.03 4.00
N ILE A 322 0.21 15.37 4.68
CA ILE A 322 1.03 16.55 4.38
C ILE A 322 2.21 16.26 3.46
N TYR A 323 2.48 14.99 3.15
CA TYR A 323 3.56 14.62 2.24
C TYR A 323 3.21 15.02 0.80
N PRO A 324 4.03 15.86 0.14
CA PRO A 324 3.74 16.37 -1.20
C PRO A 324 3.96 15.33 -2.32
N GLY A 325 4.45 14.13 -2.00
CA GLY A 325 4.41 12.97 -2.88
C GLY A 325 5.77 12.44 -3.35
N TYR A 326 5.78 11.18 -3.78
CA TYR A 326 6.97 10.42 -4.19
C TYR A 326 7.70 11.01 -5.39
N GLN A 327 6.97 11.66 -6.30
CA GLN A 327 7.49 12.29 -7.52
C GLN A 327 7.68 13.81 -7.36
N HIS A 328 7.61 14.33 -6.13
CA HIS A 328 7.77 15.76 -5.91
C HIS A 328 9.16 16.22 -6.36
N ARG A 329 9.22 17.36 -7.06
CA ARG A 329 10.45 17.95 -7.63
C ARG A 329 11.61 18.12 -6.65
N GLN A 330 11.31 18.17 -5.34
CA GLN A 330 12.34 18.28 -4.30
C GLN A 330 13.30 17.09 -4.31
N TRP A 331 12.84 15.89 -4.68
CA TRP A 331 13.71 14.72 -4.84
C TRP A 331 14.74 14.87 -5.96
N ASP A 332 14.52 15.79 -6.89
CA ASP A 332 15.41 16.10 -8.00
C ASP A 332 16.18 17.41 -7.81
N TYR A 333 15.98 18.10 -6.68
CA TYR A 333 16.69 19.33 -6.35
C TYR A 333 17.89 18.99 -5.43
N PRO A 334 19.13 19.09 -5.93
CA PRO A 334 20.29 18.69 -5.17
C PRO A 334 20.62 19.67 -4.04
N LEU A 335 21.31 19.17 -3.00
CA LEU A 335 22.05 19.99 -2.04
C LEU A 335 23.54 19.82 -2.36
N GLY A 336 24.19 20.89 -2.81
CA GLY A 336 25.46 20.77 -3.53
C GLY A 336 25.29 20.00 -4.83
N ASN A 337 26.11 18.98 -5.01
CA ASN A 337 26.14 18.12 -6.18
C ASN A 337 25.51 16.73 -5.93
N GLN A 338 24.67 16.60 -4.89
CA GLN A 338 23.95 15.37 -4.57
C GLN A 338 22.44 15.57 -4.43
N LYS A 339 21.67 14.62 -4.95
CA LYS A 339 20.23 14.54 -4.69
C LYS A 339 19.97 14.06 -3.25
N PRO A 340 18.82 14.42 -2.66
CA PRO A 340 18.46 13.96 -1.32
C PRO A 340 18.41 12.43 -1.25
N ALA A 341 19.17 11.83 -0.34
CA ALA A 341 19.00 10.45 0.08
C ALA A 341 17.83 10.31 1.07
N LEU A 342 17.66 11.35 1.90
CA LEU A 342 16.54 11.50 2.82
C LEU A 342 16.01 12.93 2.74
N TRP A 343 14.70 13.12 2.88
CA TRP A 343 14.09 14.44 2.80
C TRP A 343 13.26 14.74 4.05
N GLN A 344 13.66 15.76 4.81
CA GLN A 344 12.81 16.37 5.83
C GLN A 344 11.87 17.38 5.15
N PHE A 345 10.60 17.01 5.06
CA PHE A 345 9.61 17.75 4.26
C PHE A 345 8.68 18.62 5.11
N GLY A 346 8.83 18.61 6.44
CA GLY A 346 8.13 19.51 7.32
C GLY A 346 8.62 19.43 8.77
N SER A 347 8.35 20.49 9.52
CA SER A 347 8.70 20.61 10.94
C SER A 347 7.50 20.66 11.89
N ASN A 348 6.31 20.45 11.35
CA ASN A 348 5.04 20.62 12.05
C ASN A 348 4.11 19.42 11.90
N ALA A 349 4.64 18.22 11.64
CA ALA A 349 3.80 17.03 11.54
C ALA A 349 3.18 16.69 12.89
N LEU A 350 1.97 16.14 12.90
CA LEU A 350 1.31 15.62 14.09
C LEU A 350 1.50 14.10 14.14
N VAL A 351 2.32 13.63 15.09
CA VAL A 351 2.64 12.21 15.29
C VAL A 351 2.59 11.89 16.78
N ALA A 352 1.88 10.82 17.16
CA ALA A 352 1.71 10.37 18.53
C ALA A 352 1.26 11.49 19.51
N GLY A 353 0.50 12.47 19.00
CA GLY A 353 0.05 13.65 19.76
C GLY A 353 1.03 14.82 19.84
N HIS A 354 2.24 14.71 19.26
CA HIS A 354 3.27 15.74 19.29
C HIS A 354 3.44 16.43 17.93
N ALA A 355 3.88 17.69 17.97
CA ALA A 355 4.46 18.35 16.81
C ALA A 355 5.91 17.89 16.65
N VAL A 356 6.26 17.39 15.47
CA VAL A 356 7.58 16.80 15.21
C VAL A 356 8.01 17.02 13.77
N ASP A 357 9.32 17.01 13.56
CA ASP A 357 9.93 16.97 12.24
C ASP A 357 9.64 15.65 11.54
N ILE A 358 9.37 15.72 10.23
CA ILE A 358 8.95 14.57 9.44
C ILE A 358 9.77 14.39 8.18
N ASN A 359 10.16 13.15 7.97
CA ASN A 359 11.06 12.71 6.92
C ASN A 359 10.41 11.69 6.01
N ALA A 360 10.86 11.69 4.76
CA ALA A 360 10.54 10.68 3.77
C ALA A 360 11.84 10.06 3.25
N PHE A 361 11.82 8.75 3.00
CA PHE A 361 12.85 8.01 2.29
C PHE A 361 12.24 7.32 1.06
N ARG A 362 12.88 7.43 -0.11
CA ARG A 362 12.47 6.72 -1.34
C ARG A 362 13.18 5.37 -1.46
N GLY A 363 12.54 4.32 -0.98
CA GLY A 363 12.97 2.95 -1.18
C GLY A 363 12.30 1.97 -0.24
N SER A 364 12.85 0.77 -0.19
CA SER A 364 12.48 -0.28 0.75
C SER A 364 13.17 -0.12 2.09
N ARG A 365 12.65 -0.82 3.10
CA ARG A 365 13.28 -0.89 4.42
C ARG A 365 14.72 -1.43 4.36
N ALA A 366 14.98 -2.42 3.51
CA ALA A 366 16.33 -2.96 3.31
C ALA A 366 17.29 -1.92 2.72
N GLN A 367 16.82 -1.08 1.80
CA GLN A 367 17.63 0.02 1.25
C GLN A 367 17.90 1.11 2.30
N LEU A 368 16.93 1.42 3.17
CA LEU A 368 17.15 2.35 4.28
C LEU A 368 18.12 1.78 5.33
N GLU A 369 17.99 0.49 5.64
CA GLU A 369 18.92 -0.22 6.52
C GLU A 369 20.34 -0.24 5.95
N ALA A 370 20.49 -0.49 4.64
CA ALA A 370 21.77 -0.41 3.95
C ALA A 370 22.35 1.01 3.95
N LEU A 371 21.52 2.05 3.79
CA LEU A 371 21.95 3.45 3.92
C LEU A 371 22.53 3.71 5.32
N PHE A 372 21.80 3.33 6.37
CA PHE A 372 22.22 3.56 7.75
C PHE A 372 23.47 2.75 8.12
N THR A 373 23.48 1.45 7.83
CA THR A 373 24.55 0.54 8.27
C THR A 373 25.76 0.54 7.35
N GLY A 374 25.62 0.94 6.08
CA GLY A 374 26.65 0.82 5.06
C GLY A 374 26.87 -0.62 4.58
N GLN A 375 26.09 -1.59 5.07
CA GLN A 375 26.18 -2.99 4.64
C GLN A 375 25.27 -3.20 3.43
N GLN A 376 25.86 -3.53 2.29
CA GLN A 376 25.12 -4.20 1.21
C GLN A 376 24.90 -5.65 1.67
N LYS A 377 23.64 -6.05 1.89
CA LYS A 377 23.34 -7.49 1.84
C LYS A 377 23.49 -7.88 0.37
N GLU A 378 24.38 -8.83 0.09
CA GLU A 378 24.36 -9.56 -1.17
C GLU A 378 22.92 -10.04 -1.37
N GLU A 379 22.32 -9.68 -2.52
CA GLU A 379 21.07 -10.29 -2.94
C GLU A 379 21.35 -11.79 -3.11
N GLU A 380 21.02 -12.61 -2.11
CA GLU A 380 20.66 -13.99 -2.38
C GLU A 380 19.46 -13.93 -3.33
N GLU A 381 19.76 -13.98 -4.63
CA GLU A 381 18.77 -14.13 -5.69
C GLU A 381 17.92 -15.34 -5.33
N ASP A 382 16.71 -15.00 -4.91
CA ASP A 382 15.84 -15.78 -4.06
C ASP A 382 15.46 -17.10 -4.77
N VAL A 383 16.09 -18.20 -4.35
CA VAL A 383 15.71 -19.57 -4.70
C VAL A 383 14.22 -19.80 -4.37
N SER A 384 13.64 -19.05 -3.43
CA SER A 384 12.20 -19.07 -3.16
C SER A 384 11.37 -18.35 -4.24
N ASN A 385 11.94 -17.41 -4.99
CA ASN A 385 11.29 -16.76 -6.13
C ASN A 385 11.26 -17.69 -7.36
N LEU A 386 12.30 -18.51 -7.58
CA LEU A 386 12.29 -19.59 -8.57
C LEU A 386 11.32 -20.71 -8.17
N TYR A 387 11.32 -21.13 -6.89
CA TYR A 387 10.33 -22.09 -6.37
C TYR A 387 8.90 -21.52 -6.43
N SER A 388 8.70 -20.22 -6.14
CA SER A 388 7.41 -19.53 -6.22
C SER A 388 6.94 -19.41 -7.67
N GLN A 389 7.81 -19.10 -8.62
CA GLN A 389 7.47 -19.05 -10.03
C GLN A 389 7.16 -20.43 -10.60
N ILE A 390 7.92 -21.46 -10.24
CA ILE A 390 7.64 -22.87 -10.61
C ILE A 390 6.33 -23.34 -9.96
N THR A 391 6.10 -23.02 -8.68
CA THR A 391 4.87 -23.40 -7.97
C THR A 391 3.66 -22.62 -8.46
N THR A 392 3.81 -21.34 -8.83
CA THR A 392 2.75 -20.51 -9.43
C THR A 392 2.46 -20.93 -10.86
N PHE A 393 3.48 -21.37 -11.61
CA PHE A 393 3.31 -21.97 -12.93
C PHE A 393 2.60 -23.32 -12.85
N ILE A 394 3.00 -24.21 -11.94
CA ILE A 394 2.35 -25.50 -11.72
C ILE A 394 0.92 -25.31 -11.17
N SER A 395 0.71 -24.44 -10.18
CA SER A 395 -0.60 -24.27 -9.52
C SER A 395 -1.57 -23.39 -10.32
N GLY A 396 -1.06 -22.40 -11.06
CA GLY A 396 -1.88 -21.47 -11.84
C GLY A 396 -2.13 -21.91 -13.28
N TYR A 397 -1.17 -22.62 -13.91
CA TYR A 397 -1.28 -23.06 -15.31
C TYR A 397 -1.69 -24.53 -15.43
N LEU A 398 -1.08 -25.42 -14.64
CA LEU A 398 -1.44 -26.85 -14.61
C LEU A 398 -2.55 -27.17 -13.59
N GLY A 399 -2.72 -26.37 -12.53
CA GLY A 399 -3.73 -26.59 -11.48
C GLY A 399 -5.17 -26.70 -12.00
N PRO A 400 -5.68 -25.76 -12.81
CA PRO A 400 -7.01 -25.86 -13.40
C PRO A 400 -7.18 -27.08 -14.33
N GLN A 401 -6.09 -27.53 -14.96
CA GLN A 401 -6.07 -28.70 -15.84
C GLN A 401 -6.02 -30.01 -15.03
N ILE A 402 -5.35 -30.01 -13.88
CA ILE A 402 -5.28 -31.12 -12.92
C ILE A 402 -6.60 -31.24 -12.15
N ASP A 403 -7.23 -30.14 -11.76
CA ASP A 403 -8.54 -30.12 -11.10
C ASP A 403 -9.63 -30.59 -12.07
N ALA A 404 -9.58 -30.17 -13.34
CA ALA A 404 -10.46 -30.69 -14.38
C ALA A 404 -10.23 -32.20 -14.63
N LEU A 405 -8.98 -32.67 -14.62
CA LEU A 405 -8.67 -34.11 -14.70
C LEU A 405 -9.15 -34.89 -13.47
N GLN A 406 -9.05 -34.32 -12.27
CA GLN A 406 -9.55 -34.93 -11.02
C GLN A 406 -11.08 -34.94 -10.96
N ASP A 407 -11.74 -33.91 -11.47
CA ASP A 407 -13.20 -33.85 -11.58
C ASP A 407 -13.71 -34.88 -12.60
N VAL A 408 -13.14 -34.93 -13.80
CA VAL A 408 -13.45 -35.97 -14.81
C VAL A 408 -13.18 -37.37 -14.26
N TRP A 409 -12.07 -37.57 -13.55
CA TRP A 409 -11.74 -38.85 -12.92
C TRP A 409 -12.75 -39.23 -11.83
N THR A 410 -13.20 -38.28 -11.02
CA THR A 410 -14.19 -38.48 -9.96
C THR A 410 -15.58 -38.74 -10.55
N GLN A 411 -15.95 -38.06 -11.63
CA GLN A 411 -17.19 -38.32 -12.36
C GLN A 411 -17.18 -39.74 -12.93
N LEU A 412 -16.10 -40.17 -13.59
CA LEU A 412 -16.03 -41.49 -14.18
C LEU A 412 -15.93 -42.63 -13.15
N ARG A 413 -15.20 -42.44 -12.04
CA ARG A 413 -14.88 -43.52 -11.09
C ARG A 413 -15.52 -43.40 -9.71
N GLY A 414 -16.30 -42.35 -9.48
CA GLY A 414 -16.90 -42.04 -8.18
C GLY A 414 -15.92 -41.42 -7.18
N PRO A 415 -16.42 -40.94 -6.03
CA PRO A 415 -15.61 -40.30 -4.99
C PRO A 415 -14.43 -41.19 -4.57
N LYS A 416 -13.21 -40.66 -4.68
CA LYS A 416 -11.94 -41.39 -4.40
C LYS A 416 -11.78 -42.70 -5.21
N GLY A 417 -12.47 -42.84 -6.34
CA GLY A 417 -12.40 -44.00 -7.22
C GLY A 417 -13.14 -45.24 -6.71
N LYS A 418 -14.09 -45.06 -5.79
CA LYS A 418 -14.83 -46.18 -5.14
C LYS A 418 -16.20 -46.46 -5.75
N GLY A 419 -16.48 -45.94 -6.93
CA GLY A 419 -17.78 -46.07 -7.60
C GLY A 419 -18.88 -45.23 -6.97
N TRP A 420 -20.01 -45.16 -7.67
CA TRP A 420 -21.17 -44.36 -7.29
C TRP A 420 -22.25 -45.25 -6.67
N PRO A 421 -22.65 -45.03 -5.40
CA PRO A 421 -23.68 -45.84 -4.74
C PRO A 421 -24.99 -45.96 -5.54
N GLN A 422 -25.37 -44.88 -6.24
CA GLN A 422 -26.59 -44.83 -7.05
C GLN A 422 -26.54 -45.67 -8.33
N LEU A 423 -25.37 -46.13 -8.76
CA LEU A 423 -25.23 -47.00 -9.93
C LEU A 423 -25.38 -48.49 -9.57
N GLY A 424 -25.56 -48.82 -8.29
CA GLY A 424 -25.62 -50.19 -7.80
C GLY A 424 -24.25 -50.77 -7.46
N GLN A 425 -24.20 -52.06 -7.12
CA GLN A 425 -22.99 -52.76 -6.69
C GLN A 425 -22.71 -53.98 -7.55
N ASN A 426 -21.44 -54.33 -7.70
CA ASN A 426 -21.02 -55.59 -8.31
C ASN A 426 -21.22 -56.78 -7.35
N ASP A 427 -20.95 -58.00 -7.83
CA ASP A 427 -21.08 -59.25 -7.07
C ASP A 427 -20.16 -59.34 -5.83
N LYS A 428 -19.25 -58.37 -5.66
CA LYS A 428 -18.36 -58.23 -4.50
C LYS A 428 -18.80 -57.11 -3.53
N GLY A 429 -19.98 -56.54 -3.74
CA GLY A 429 -20.55 -55.47 -2.90
C GLY A 429 -19.89 -54.10 -3.08
N GLN A 430 -19.13 -53.89 -4.16
CA GLN A 430 -18.47 -52.61 -4.46
C GLN A 430 -19.35 -51.78 -5.39
N ASN A 431 -19.44 -50.47 -5.15
CA ASN A 431 -20.23 -49.58 -6.00
C ASN A 431 -19.66 -49.54 -7.43
N LEU A 432 -20.54 -49.49 -8.42
CA LEU A 432 -20.16 -49.46 -9.83
C LEU A 432 -19.62 -48.08 -10.23
N THR A 433 -18.60 -48.06 -11.08
CA THR A 433 -18.18 -46.84 -11.79
C THR A 433 -19.10 -46.56 -12.98
N LEU A 434 -18.98 -45.38 -13.59
CA LEU A 434 -19.73 -45.05 -14.80
C LEU A 434 -19.35 -45.97 -15.97
N VAL A 435 -18.10 -46.41 -16.04
CA VAL A 435 -17.62 -47.40 -17.02
C VAL A 435 -18.25 -48.78 -16.77
N ASP A 436 -18.30 -49.21 -15.50
CA ASP A 436 -18.91 -50.50 -15.14
C ASP A 436 -20.41 -50.50 -15.44
N ALA A 437 -21.10 -49.40 -15.16
CA ALA A 437 -22.53 -49.25 -15.43
C ALA A 437 -22.83 -49.29 -16.94
N VAL A 438 -22.02 -48.63 -17.78
CA VAL A 438 -22.16 -48.69 -19.25
C VAL A 438 -21.87 -50.09 -19.79
N ALA A 439 -20.84 -50.77 -19.25
CA ALA A 439 -20.54 -52.15 -19.63
C ALA A 439 -21.66 -53.13 -19.25
N ALA A 440 -22.23 -52.97 -18.05
CA ALA A 440 -23.39 -53.74 -17.59
C ALA A 440 -24.61 -53.51 -18.48
N LEU A 441 -24.93 -52.25 -18.81
CA LEU A 441 -26.03 -51.91 -19.72
C LEU A 441 -25.83 -52.54 -21.11
N ARG A 442 -24.62 -52.50 -21.66
CA ARG A 442 -24.33 -53.13 -22.96
C ARG A 442 -24.51 -54.65 -22.91
N ALA A 443 -24.11 -55.30 -21.82
CA ALA A 443 -24.32 -56.74 -21.63
C ALA A 443 -25.81 -57.08 -21.46
N ASP A 444 -26.58 -56.23 -20.77
CA ASP A 444 -28.03 -56.37 -20.64
C ASP A 444 -28.74 -56.21 -21.97
N VAL A 445 -28.37 -55.21 -22.76
CA VAL A 445 -28.90 -55.00 -24.12
C VAL A 445 -28.61 -56.22 -25.00
N ALA A 446 -27.37 -56.72 -25.03
CA ALA A 446 -27.01 -57.90 -25.80
C ALA A 446 -27.79 -59.17 -25.35
N ARG A 447 -28.05 -59.32 -24.05
CA ARG A 447 -28.90 -60.39 -23.51
C ARG A 447 -30.36 -60.25 -23.97
N LEU A 448 -30.88 -59.03 -23.97
CA LEU A 448 -32.25 -58.74 -24.39
C LEU A 448 -32.43 -58.99 -25.90
N GLU A 449 -31.48 -58.56 -26.72
CA GLU A 449 -31.45 -58.84 -28.16
C GLU A 449 -31.46 -60.35 -28.44
N LYS A 450 -30.59 -61.12 -27.78
CA LYS A 450 -30.55 -62.58 -27.91
C LYS A 450 -31.85 -63.27 -27.45
N LYS A 451 -32.52 -62.73 -26.43
CA LYS A 451 -33.85 -63.22 -25.97
C LYS A 451 -34.98 -62.85 -26.93
N LEU A 452 -34.87 -61.74 -27.65
CA LEU A 452 -35.82 -61.31 -28.69
C LEU A 452 -35.65 -62.12 -29.97
N GLU A 453 -34.41 -62.42 -30.38
CA GLU A 453 -34.11 -63.28 -31.52
C GLU A 453 -34.51 -64.74 -31.28
N GLY A 454 -34.37 -65.25 -30.06
CA GLY A 454 -34.85 -66.60 -29.70
C GLY A 454 -36.37 -66.72 -29.51
N LYS A 455 -37.15 -65.64 -29.73
CA LYS A 455 -38.61 -65.60 -29.64
C LYS A 455 -39.31 -65.30 -30.98
N ARG A 456 -38.54 -65.11 -32.05
CA ARG A 456 -39.01 -65.19 -33.45
C ARG A 456 -38.72 -66.59 -33.97
#